data_AF-A0A524F8U0-F1
#
_entry.id   AF-A0A524F8U0-F1
#
_cell.length_a   1.000
_cell.length_b   1.000
_cell.length_c   1.000
_cell.angle_alpha   90.00
_cell.angle_beta   90.00
_cell.angle_gamma   90.00
#
_symmetry.space_group_name_H-M   'P 1'
#
loop_
_entity.id
_entity.type
_entity.pdbx_description
1 polymer ?
#
loop_
_entity_poly.entity_id
_entity_poly.type
_entity_poly.pdbx_seq_one_letter_code
_entity_poly.pdbx_strand_id
1 'polypeptide(L)'
;MVQTLKLSSGLDVEFDEKAPITLFEIIISEILIPRYKENKDWNLSINIILEEMNRLISAYELDPKLKLGLLNQVEEHLDKDIEELTGTAKIEILFLNMDDYVEDIKKLITAGKNKEDLRHDMAQLIFPLTLFELGELFIFLGKRAFLK
;
A
#
# COMPACT_ATOMS: atom_id res chain seq x y z
N MET A 1 4.24 20.17 -22.07
CA MET A 1 5.34 21.15 -21.97
C MET A 1 6.46 20.50 -21.17
N VAL A 2 7.74 20.69 -21.52
CA VAL A 2 8.85 20.09 -20.74
C VAL A 2 9.35 21.12 -19.73
N GLN A 3 9.33 20.77 -18.45
CA GLN A 3 9.84 21.63 -17.38
C GLN A 3 10.62 20.83 -16.34
N THR A 4 11.58 21.48 -15.68
CA THR A 4 12.40 20.83 -14.64
C THR A 4 11.72 20.95 -13.28
N LEU A 5 11.44 19.82 -12.66
CA LEU A 5 10.92 19.69 -11.30
C LEU A 5 12.04 19.33 -10.34
N LYS A 6 12.06 19.94 -9.16
CA LYS A 6 13.02 19.59 -8.12
C LYS A 6 12.35 18.75 -7.05
N LEU A 7 12.81 17.51 -6.88
CA LEU A 7 12.34 16.60 -5.84
C LEU A 7 12.91 16.97 -4.45
N SER A 8 12.25 16.51 -3.39
CA SER A 8 12.72 16.69 -2.00
C SER A 8 14.01 15.92 -1.71
N SER A 9 14.34 14.90 -2.51
CA SER A 9 15.65 14.25 -2.53
C SER A 9 16.78 15.16 -3.04
N GLY A 10 16.44 16.31 -3.63
CA GLY A 10 17.39 17.24 -4.26
C GLY A 10 17.66 16.96 -5.74
N LEU A 11 17.04 15.90 -6.30
CA LEU A 11 17.15 15.54 -7.71
C LEU A 11 16.32 16.47 -8.59
N ASP A 12 16.92 16.96 -9.67
CA ASP A 12 16.22 17.69 -10.73
C ASP A 12 15.73 16.69 -11.79
N VAL A 13 14.45 16.76 -12.12
CA VAL A 13 13.74 15.82 -13.00
C VAL A 13 13.11 16.59 -14.16
N GLU A 14 13.38 16.16 -15.38
CA GLU A 14 12.66 16.66 -16.55
C GLU A 14 11.26 16.04 -16.61
N PHE A 15 10.24 16.89 -16.52
CA PHE A 15 8.84 16.49 -16.59
C PHE A 15 8.23 16.91 -17.93
N ASP A 16 7.70 15.93 -18.67
CA ASP A 16 6.83 16.15 -19.81
C ASP A 16 5.39 15.75 -19.45
N GLU A 17 4.47 16.70 -19.52
CA GLU A 17 3.03 16.45 -19.32
C GLU A 17 2.45 15.35 -20.22
N LYS A 18 3.06 15.11 -21.39
CA LYS A 18 2.63 14.04 -22.30
C LYS A 18 3.17 12.66 -21.91
N ALA A 19 4.19 12.62 -21.06
CA ALA A 19 4.82 11.40 -20.57
C ALA A 19 5.05 11.48 -19.04
N PRO A 20 3.96 11.63 -18.25
CA PRO A 20 4.07 11.81 -16.79
C PRO A 20 4.58 10.56 -16.07
N ILE A 21 4.52 9.39 -16.73
CA ILE A 21 5.00 8.10 -16.21
C ILE A 21 6.47 8.21 -15.76
N THR A 22 7.33 8.91 -16.52
CA THR A 22 8.74 9.08 -16.16
C THR A 22 8.93 9.74 -14.79
N LEU A 23 8.10 10.73 -14.46
CA LEU A 23 8.12 11.35 -13.13
C LEU A 23 7.69 10.36 -12.05
N PHE A 24 6.66 9.56 -12.33
CA PHE A 24 6.16 8.57 -11.38
C PHE A 24 7.22 7.50 -11.07
N GLU A 25 7.88 6.96 -12.09
CA GLU A 25 9.00 6.02 -11.96
C GLU A 25 10.10 6.57 -11.05
N ILE A 26 10.50 7.82 -11.26
CA ILE A 26 11.57 8.46 -10.48
C ILE A 26 11.13 8.66 -9.03
N ILE A 27 9.89 9.10 -8.79
CA ILE A 27 9.35 9.24 -7.43
C ILE A 27 9.31 7.88 -6.72
N ILE A 28 8.93 6.81 -7.42
CA ILE A 28 8.90 5.46 -6.89
C ILE A 28 10.32 5.00 -6.52
N SER A 29 11.29 5.14 -7.44
CA SER A 29 12.66 4.64 -7.23
C SER A 29 13.46 5.45 -6.21
N GLU A 30 13.31 6.77 -6.20
CA GLU A 30 14.14 7.68 -5.40
C GLU A 30 13.52 8.01 -4.04
N ILE A 31 12.20 7.84 -3.88
CA ILE A 31 11.50 8.22 -2.67
C ILE A 31 10.75 7.04 -2.06
N LEU A 32 9.83 6.41 -2.81
CA LEU A 32 8.97 5.35 -2.25
C LEU A 32 9.77 4.15 -1.75
N ILE A 33 10.60 3.55 -2.63
CA ILE A 33 11.36 2.34 -2.32
C ILE A 33 12.39 2.57 -1.20
N PRO A 34 13.21 3.64 -1.24
CA PRO A 34 14.16 3.92 -0.17
C PRO A 34 13.46 4.14 1.17
N ARG A 35 12.37 4.92 1.20
CA ARG A 35 11.61 5.16 2.43
C ARG A 35 11.02 3.89 3.00
N TYR A 36 10.41 3.05 2.17
CA TYR A 36 9.91 1.75 2.60
C TYR A 36 11.04 0.87 3.14
N LYS A 37 12.22 0.86 2.51
CA LYS A 37 13.36 0.08 2.99
C LYS A 37 13.81 0.52 4.39
N GLU A 38 13.75 1.82 4.68
CA GLU A 38 14.09 2.41 5.97
C GLU A 38 13.05 2.13 7.07
N ASN A 39 11.77 2.37 6.78
CA ASN A 39 10.70 2.38 7.79
C ASN A 39 9.87 1.09 7.86
N LYS A 40 9.93 0.24 6.81
CA LYS A 40 9.09 -0.96 6.63
C LYS A 40 7.58 -0.68 6.69
N ASP A 41 7.17 0.54 6.37
CA ASP A 41 5.79 1.00 6.42
C ASP A 41 5.38 1.58 5.05
N TRP A 42 4.58 0.82 4.31
CA TRP A 42 4.06 1.24 3.01
C TRP A 42 3.08 2.40 3.12
N ASN A 43 2.24 2.47 4.16
CA ASN A 43 1.28 3.57 4.31
C ASN A 43 2.01 4.90 4.53
N LEU A 44 3.02 4.89 5.40
CA LEU A 44 3.86 6.06 5.61
C LEU A 44 4.61 6.44 4.33
N SER A 45 5.17 5.46 3.62
CA SER A 45 5.94 5.70 2.40
C SER A 45 5.07 6.21 1.24
N ILE A 46 3.83 5.71 1.11
CA ILE A 46 2.84 6.21 0.16
C ILE A 46 2.42 7.64 0.52
N ASN A 47 2.16 7.93 1.80
CA ASN A 47 1.83 9.28 2.24
C ASN A 47 2.97 10.27 1.92
N ILE A 48 4.22 9.86 2.10
CA ILE A 48 5.39 10.68 1.76
C ILE A 48 5.40 11.03 0.26
N ILE A 49 5.17 10.07 -0.64
CA ILE A 49 5.14 10.38 -2.09
C ILE A 49 3.90 11.19 -2.51
N LEU A 50 2.78 11.06 -1.80
CA LEU A 50 1.59 11.88 -2.03
C LEU A 50 1.82 13.33 -1.57
N GLU A 51 2.47 13.53 -0.43
CA GLU A 51 2.92 14.85 0.04
C GLU A 51 3.92 15.48 -0.93
N GLU A 52 4.86 14.67 -1.44
CA GLU A 52 5.80 15.11 -2.46
C GLU A 52 5.06 15.55 -3.74
N MET A 53 4.11 14.76 -4.22
CA MET A 53 3.30 15.12 -5.38
C MET A 53 2.45 16.37 -5.13
N ASN A 54 1.88 16.53 -3.93
CA ASN A 54 1.17 17.74 -3.52
C ASN A 54 2.07 18.99 -3.59
N ARG A 55 3.31 18.87 -3.11
CA ARG A 55 4.31 19.93 -3.17
C ARG A 55 4.63 20.29 -4.62
N LEU A 56 4.87 19.30 -5.48
CA LEU A 56 5.16 19.51 -6.90
C LEU A 56 3.99 20.18 -7.63
N ILE A 57 2.76 19.70 -7.40
CA ILE A 57 1.55 20.30 -7.96
C ILE A 57 1.42 21.77 -7.57
N SER A 58 1.65 22.08 -6.30
CA SER A 58 1.51 23.45 -5.79
C SER A 58 2.64 24.36 -6.27
N ALA A 59 3.89 23.87 -6.31
CA ALA A 59 5.06 24.66 -6.64
C ALA A 59 5.23 24.92 -8.15
N TYR A 60 4.71 24.02 -8.99
CA TYR A 60 4.88 24.05 -10.45
C TYR A 60 3.55 24.10 -11.21
N GLU A 61 2.45 24.39 -10.51
CA GLU A 61 1.09 24.53 -11.06
C GLU A 61 0.65 23.32 -11.92
N LEU A 62 1.00 22.10 -11.50
CA LEU A 62 0.70 20.88 -12.24
C LEU A 62 -0.77 20.44 -12.11
N ASP A 63 -1.23 19.56 -13.01
CA ASP A 63 -2.56 18.95 -12.89
C ASP A 63 -2.67 18.06 -11.64
N PRO A 64 -3.63 18.31 -10.74
CA PRO A 64 -3.89 17.46 -9.57
C PRO A 64 -4.16 15.98 -9.90
N LYS A 65 -4.61 15.66 -11.11
CA LYS A 65 -4.81 14.27 -11.58
C LYS A 65 -3.53 13.45 -11.60
N LEU A 66 -2.36 14.08 -11.58
CA LEU A 66 -1.07 13.38 -11.47
C LEU A 66 -0.97 12.54 -10.19
N LYS A 67 -1.71 12.85 -9.13
CA LYS A 67 -1.76 11.99 -7.92
C LYS A 67 -2.39 10.64 -8.22
N LEU A 68 -3.51 10.63 -8.95
CA LEU A 68 -4.16 9.40 -9.37
C LEU A 68 -3.24 8.62 -10.32
N GLY A 69 -2.58 9.32 -11.24
CA GLY A 69 -1.57 8.70 -12.12
C GLY A 69 -0.42 8.04 -11.36
N LEU A 70 0.12 8.72 -10.35
CA LEU A 70 1.18 8.17 -9.48
C LEU A 70 0.69 6.93 -8.72
N LEU A 71 -0.51 6.97 -8.14
CA LEU A 71 -1.07 5.82 -7.43
C LEU A 71 -1.29 4.62 -8.36
N ASN A 72 -1.83 4.84 -9.56
CA ASN A 72 -1.97 3.79 -10.57
C ASN A 72 -0.61 3.22 -10.98
N GLN A 73 0.42 4.06 -11.12
CA GLN A 73 1.77 3.58 -11.44
C GLN A 73 2.36 2.73 -10.32
N VAL A 74 2.14 3.14 -9.06
CA VAL A 74 2.53 2.33 -7.90
C VAL A 74 1.83 0.97 -7.96
N GLU A 75 0.53 0.94 -8.27
CA GLU A 75 -0.24 -0.30 -8.46
C GLU A 75 0.30 -1.17 -9.60
N GLU A 76 0.63 -0.61 -10.76
CA GLU A 76 1.22 -1.34 -11.89
C GLU A 76 2.60 -1.95 -11.58
N HIS A 77 3.43 -1.25 -10.79
CA HIS A 77 4.70 -1.80 -10.32
C HIS A 77 4.50 -2.96 -9.36
N LEU A 78 3.49 -2.87 -8.50
CA LEU A 78 3.12 -3.95 -7.59
C LEU A 78 2.66 -5.18 -8.37
N ASP A 79 1.86 -5.01 -9.43
CA ASP A 79 1.39 -6.10 -10.30
C ASP A 79 2.53 -6.81 -11.04
N LYS A 80 3.54 -6.09 -11.54
CA LYS A 80 4.69 -6.68 -12.26
C LYS A 80 5.66 -7.41 -11.33
N ASP A 81 5.89 -6.88 -10.13
CA ASP A 81 6.67 -7.57 -9.09
C ASP A 81 5.96 -8.82 -8.55
N ILE A 82 4.63 -8.92 -8.70
CA ILE A 82 3.83 -10.11 -8.36
C ILE A 82 4.05 -11.26 -9.36
N GLU A 83 4.30 -11.00 -10.63
CA GLU A 83 4.46 -12.05 -11.65
C GLU A 83 5.83 -12.74 -11.60
N GLU A 84 6.89 -12.03 -11.16
CA GLU A 84 8.29 -12.50 -11.27
C GLU A 84 8.92 -13.05 -9.97
N LEU A 85 8.29 -12.92 -8.79
CA LEU A 85 8.91 -13.31 -7.50
C LEU A 85 8.36 -14.61 -6.88
N THR A 86 9.25 -15.58 -6.64
CA THR A 86 9.05 -16.73 -5.74
C THR A 86 9.49 -16.36 -4.31
N GLY A 87 8.60 -16.56 -3.31
CA GLY A 87 8.94 -16.53 -1.88
C GLY A 87 8.44 -15.32 -1.05
N THR A 88 7.56 -15.62 -0.09
CA THR A 88 7.32 -15.05 1.27
C THR A 88 7.35 -13.54 1.59
N ALA A 89 7.43 -12.63 0.61
CA ALA A 89 7.45 -11.18 0.87
C ALA A 89 6.38 -10.39 0.12
N LYS A 90 5.44 -11.11 -0.50
CA LYS A 90 4.24 -10.55 -1.12
C LYS A 90 3.30 -10.08 0.01
N ILE A 91 3.09 -8.76 0.10
CA ILE A 91 1.81 -8.19 0.53
C ILE A 91 1.44 -8.39 2.03
N GLU A 92 2.14 -7.73 2.95
CA GLU A 92 1.60 -7.51 4.31
C GLU A 92 0.99 -6.10 4.49
N ILE A 93 1.11 -5.19 3.52
CA ILE A 93 0.85 -3.75 3.74
C ILE A 93 0.21 -3.06 2.53
N LEU A 94 -0.70 -3.74 1.87
CA LEU A 94 -1.78 -3.03 1.23
C LEU A 94 -3.06 -3.60 1.82
N PHE A 95 -3.71 -2.74 2.60
CA PHE A 95 -5.08 -2.82 3.08
C PHE A 95 -5.32 -3.54 4.42
N LEU A 96 -5.52 -2.69 5.44
CA LEU A 96 -5.94 -2.95 6.84
C LEU A 96 -4.85 -3.50 7.78
N ASN A 97 -4.74 -2.88 8.96
CA ASN A 97 -4.00 -3.42 10.10
C ASN A 97 -4.47 -4.86 10.33
N MET A 98 -3.66 -5.86 9.94
CA MET A 98 -3.98 -7.26 10.19
C MET A 98 -4.12 -7.54 11.70
N ASP A 99 -3.43 -6.75 12.52
CA ASP A 99 -3.64 -6.73 13.97
C ASP A 99 -5.06 -6.35 14.37
N ASP A 100 -5.72 -5.42 13.68
CA ASP A 100 -7.10 -5.01 13.97
C ASP A 100 -8.07 -6.15 13.63
N TYR A 101 -7.86 -6.85 12.51
CA TYR A 101 -8.63 -8.06 12.18
C TYR A 101 -8.45 -9.15 13.23
N VAL A 102 -7.22 -9.39 13.68
CA VAL A 102 -6.96 -10.40 14.72
C VAL A 102 -7.64 -10.02 16.04
N GLU A 103 -7.59 -8.75 16.44
CA GLU A 103 -8.27 -8.28 17.64
C GLU A 103 -9.79 -8.34 17.52
N ASP A 104 -10.36 -8.03 16.35
CA ASP A 104 -11.79 -8.14 16.12
C ASP A 104 -12.27 -9.59 16.07
N ILE A 105 -11.48 -10.51 15.49
CA ILE A 105 -11.73 -11.96 15.58
C ILE A 105 -11.70 -12.41 17.04
N LYS A 106 -10.73 -11.97 17.84
CA LYS A 106 -10.67 -12.30 19.28
C LYS A 106 -11.90 -11.79 20.03
N LYS A 107 -12.32 -10.54 19.78
CA LYS A 107 -13.53 -9.97 20.38
C LYS A 107 -14.77 -10.78 20.00
N LEU A 108 -14.92 -11.14 18.72
CA LEU A 108 -16.06 -11.95 18.25
C LEU A 108 -16.10 -13.33 18.91
N ILE A 109 -14.97 -14.03 18.97
CA ILE A 109 -14.87 -15.36 19.58
C ILE A 109 -15.15 -15.31 21.09
N THR A 110 -14.70 -14.25 21.77
CA THR A 110 -14.86 -14.10 23.23
C THR A 110 -16.18 -13.46 23.65
N ALA A 111 -16.99 -12.97 22.71
CA ALA A 111 -18.25 -12.27 22.99
C ALA A 111 -19.38 -13.18 23.53
N GLY A 112 -19.19 -14.50 23.62
CA GLY A 112 -20.19 -15.44 24.14
C GLY A 112 -21.41 -15.64 23.24
N LYS A 113 -21.30 -15.30 21.95
CA LYS A 113 -22.36 -15.47 20.95
C LYS A 113 -22.65 -16.95 20.70
N ASN A 114 -23.89 -17.24 20.28
CA ASN A 114 -24.22 -18.59 19.82
C ASN A 114 -23.51 -18.89 18.48
N LYS A 115 -23.50 -20.16 18.07
CA LYS A 115 -22.72 -20.61 16.91
C LYS A 115 -23.17 -19.99 15.58
N GLU A 116 -24.45 -19.69 15.43
CA GLU A 116 -24.98 -19.12 14.18
C GLU A 116 -24.61 -17.64 14.07
N ASP A 117 -24.82 -16.87 15.14
CA ASP A 117 -24.47 -15.45 15.18
C ASP A 117 -22.97 -15.23 15.02
N LEU A 118 -22.15 -16.06 15.69
CA LEU A 118 -20.70 -15.98 15.55
C LEU A 118 -20.25 -16.25 14.11
N ARG A 119 -20.84 -17.24 13.43
CA ARG A 119 -20.50 -17.52 12.02
C ARG A 119 -20.92 -16.38 11.10
N HIS A 120 -22.08 -15.80 11.35
CA HIS A 120 -22.58 -14.68 10.58
C HIS A 120 -21.65 -13.46 10.70
N ASP A 121 -21.28 -13.08 11.92
CA ASP A 121 -20.43 -11.92 12.17
C ASP A 121 -18.99 -12.14 11.67
N MET A 122 -18.45 -13.34 11.83
CA MET A 122 -17.15 -13.71 11.26
C MET A 122 -17.19 -13.64 9.73
N ALA A 123 -18.28 -14.08 9.09
CA ALA A 123 -18.44 -13.99 7.64
C ALA A 123 -18.51 -12.53 7.19
N GLN A 124 -19.24 -11.66 7.91
CA GLN A 124 -19.29 -10.22 7.60
C GLN A 124 -17.93 -9.54 7.75
N LEU A 125 -17.16 -9.91 8.78
CA LEU A 125 -15.82 -9.38 9.00
C LEU A 125 -14.89 -9.70 7.81
N ILE A 126 -14.90 -10.93 7.31
CA ILE A 126 -13.98 -11.35 6.25
C ILE A 126 -14.53 -11.17 4.82
N PHE A 127 -15.83 -10.92 4.67
CA PHE A 127 -16.48 -10.69 3.37
C PHE A 127 -15.81 -9.62 2.49
N PRO A 128 -15.35 -8.46 3.02
CA PRO A 128 -14.70 -7.45 2.19
C PRO A 128 -13.28 -7.82 1.76
N LEU A 129 -12.70 -8.92 2.28
CA LEU A 129 -11.34 -9.33 1.97
C LEU A 129 -11.25 -10.06 0.64
N THR A 130 -10.19 -9.76 -0.11
CA THR A 130 -9.76 -10.52 -1.28
C THR A 130 -9.23 -11.90 -0.88
N LEU A 131 -9.17 -12.82 -1.85
CA LEU A 131 -8.58 -14.15 -1.64
C LEU A 131 -7.14 -14.08 -1.11
N PHE A 132 -6.42 -13.04 -1.51
CA PHE A 132 -5.06 -12.81 -1.08
C PHE A 132 -5.00 -12.39 0.40
N GLU A 133 -5.77 -11.37 0.81
CA GLU A 133 -5.84 -10.90 2.20
C GLU A 133 -6.35 -11.98 3.16
N LEU A 134 -7.28 -12.82 2.72
CA LEU A 134 -7.71 -14.02 3.47
C LEU A 134 -6.53 -14.97 3.71
N GLY A 135 -5.72 -15.22 2.69
CA GLY A 135 -4.52 -16.06 2.79
C GLY A 135 -3.52 -15.52 3.83
N GLU A 136 -3.24 -14.23 3.79
CA GLU A 136 -2.34 -13.57 4.75
C GLU A 136 -2.91 -13.57 6.16
N LEU A 137 -4.20 -13.29 6.33
CA LEU A 137 -4.86 -13.37 7.63
C LEU A 137 -4.74 -14.79 8.24
N PHE A 138 -4.90 -15.84 7.43
CA PHE A 138 -4.71 -17.22 7.90
C PHE A 138 -3.25 -17.51 8.25
N ILE A 139 -2.29 -17.05 7.44
CA ILE A 139 -0.85 -17.22 7.71
C ILE A 139 -0.48 -16.50 9.02
N PHE A 140 -0.94 -15.27 9.20
CA PHE A 140 -0.67 -14.44 10.37
C PHE A 140 -1.26 -15.03 11.64
N LEU A 141 -2.53 -15.49 11.59
CA LEU A 141 -3.17 -16.23 12.67
C LEU A 141 -2.40 -17.52 13.00
N GLY A 142 -1.95 -18.25 11.98
CA GLY A 142 -1.12 -19.45 12.14
C GLY A 142 0.19 -19.15 12.86
N LYS A 143 0.92 -18.10 12.45
CA LYS A 143 2.16 -17.67 13.11
C LYS A 143 1.90 -17.32 14.58
N ARG A 144 0.89 -16.50 14.89
CA ARG A 144 0.56 -16.10 16.28
C ARG A 144 0.06 -17.26 17.15
N ALA A 145 -0.67 -18.21 16.59
CA ALA A 145 -1.21 -19.34 17.34
C ALA A 145 -0.15 -20.41 17.68
N PHE A 146 0.86 -20.57 16.82
CA PHE A 146 1.79 -21.71 16.89
C PHE A 146 3.26 -21.35 17.14
N LEU A 147 3.68 -20.11 16.94
CA LEU A 147 5.04 -19.64 17.27
C LEU A 147 4.94 -18.71 18.50
N LYS A 148 5.26 -19.26 19.68
CA LYS A 148 5.43 -18.50 20.92
C LYS A 148 6.82 -17.88 21.00
#